data_AF-Q6XIZ1-F1
#
_entry.id   AF-Q6XIZ1-F1
#
_cell.length_a   1.000
_cell.length_b   1.000
_cell.length_c   1.000
_cell.angle_alpha   90.00
_cell.angle_beta   90.00
_cell.angle_gamma   90.00
#
_symmetry.space_group_name_H-M   'P 1'
#
loop_
_entity.id
_entity.type
_entity.pdbx_description
1 polymer ?
#
loop_
_entity_poly.entity_id
_entity_poly.type
_entity_poly.pdbx_seq_one_letter_code
_entity_poly.pdbx_strand_id
1 'polypeptide(L)' 'MEQLFQNYRDDERRIGEEYLSSLQDLNCNSKPLINMLTMLAEENINYAHIIVKVVEYYISQV' A
#
# COMPACT_ATOMS: atom_id res chain seq x y z
N MET A 1 -6.26 -2.23 10.62
CA MET A 1 -6.21 -2.79 9.25
C MET A 1 -7.60 -3.18 8.77
N GLU A 2 -8.35 -4.02 9.51
CA GLU A 2 -9.74 -4.41 9.13
C GLU A 2 -10.67 -3.22 8.84
N GLN A 3 -10.65 -2.15 9.65
CA GLN A 3 -11.51 -0.96 9.43
C GLN A 3 -11.16 -0.14 8.18
N LEU A 4 -9.90 -0.17 7.72
CA LEU A 4 -9.48 0.58 6.52
C LEU A 4 -10.10 -0.02 5.26
N PHE A 5 -10.35 -1.35 5.27
CA PHE A 5 -10.86 -2.10 4.13
C PHE A 5 -12.23 -2.76 4.33
N GLN A 6 -13.00 -2.35 5.34
CA GLN A 6 -14.36 -2.87 5.59
C GLN A 6 -15.30 -2.75 4.38
N ASN A 7 -15.14 -1.69 3.57
CA ASN A 7 -16.01 -1.39 2.43
C ASN A 7 -15.39 -1.70 1.06
N TYR A 8 -14.20 -2.29 1.01
CA TYR A 8 -13.52 -2.61 -0.24
C TYR A 8 -13.81 -4.04 -0.70
N ARG A 9 -13.83 -4.24 -2.01
CA ARG A 9 -13.91 -5.58 -2.61
C ARG A 9 -12.65 -6.38 -2.24
N ASP A 10 -12.75 -7.71 -2.26
CA ASP A 10 -11.61 -8.58 -1.93
C ASP A 10 -10.37 -8.27 -2.76
N ASP A 11 -10.51 -7.96 -4.05
CA ASP A 11 -9.39 -7.58 -4.91
C ASP A 11 -8.69 -6.30 -4.41
N GLU A 12 -9.48 -5.27 -4.08
CA GLU A 12 -8.97 -4.00 -3.55
C GLU A 12 -8.29 -4.17 -2.19
N ARG A 13 -8.85 -5.02 -1.33
CA ARG A 13 -8.27 -5.35 -0.03
C ARG A 13 -6.92 -6.03 -0.19
N ARG A 14 -6.82 -7.03 -1.06
CA ARG A 14 -5.57 -7.76 -1.31
C ARG A 14 -4.44 -6.84 -1.79
N ILE A 15 -4.74 -5.94 -2.73
CA ILE A 15 -3.75 -4.95 -3.20
C ILE A 15 -3.33 -4.03 -2.06
N GLY A 16 -4.28 -3.54 -1.25
CA GLY A 16 -3.97 -2.68 -0.10
C GLY A 16 -3.11 -3.38 0.95
N GLU A 17 -3.38 -4.64 1.26
CA GLU A 17 -2.61 -5.46 2.20
C GLU A 17 -1.20 -5.76 1.68
N GLU A 18 -1.07 -6.12 0.40
CA GLU A 18 0.23 -6.37 -0.24
C GLU A 18 1.11 -5.11 -0.26
N TYR A 19 0.50 -3.97 -0.62
CA TYR A 19 1.21 -2.69 -0.61
C TYR A 19 1.62 -2.30 0.80
N LEU A 20 0.74 -2.45 1.79
CA LEU A 20 1.02 -2.13 3.19
C LEU A 20 2.15 -3.00 3.74
N SER A 21 2.13 -4.31 3.47
CA SER A 21 3.20 -5.22 3.89
C SER A 21 4.55 -4.78 3.33
N SER A 22 4.60 -4.47 2.04
CA SER A 22 5.82 -3.98 1.37
C SER A 22 6.29 -2.63 1.94
N LEU A 23 5.35 -1.78 2.34
CA LEU A 23 5.61 -0.46 2.91
C LEU A 23 6.11 -0.55 4.36
N GLN A 24 5.64 -1.54 5.13
CA GLN A 24 6.15 -1.84 6.48
C GLN A 24 7.61 -2.34 6.47
N ASP A 25 8.03 -3.00 5.39
CA ASP A 25 9.43 -3.37 5.19
C ASP A 25 10.33 -2.16 4.90
N LEU A 26 9.75 -1.01 4.49
CA LEU A 26 10.44 0.25 4.27
C LEU A 26 10.73 1.00 5.58
N ASN A 27 11.43 0.34 6.50
CA ASN A 27 11.89 0.94 7.77
C ASN A 27 13.09 1.89 7.60
N CYS A 28 13.83 1.73 6.50
CA CYS A 28 14.99 2.54 6.14
C CYS A 28 14.85 2.99 4.68
N ASN A 29 15.58 4.04 4.30
CA ASN A 29 15.61 4.52 2.91
C ASN A 29 16.29 3.47 1.99
N SER A 30 15.47 2.54 1.49
CA SER A 30 15.89 1.42 0.66
C SER A 30 15.43 1.65 -0.77
N LYS A 31 16.38 2.00 -1.65
CA LYS A 31 16.12 2.19 -3.09
C LYS A 31 15.41 0.97 -3.73
N PRO A 32 15.80 -0.29 -3.46
CA PRO A 32 15.10 -1.45 -4.02
C PRO A 32 13.62 -1.50 -3.61
N LEU A 33 13.31 -1.23 -2.34
CA LEU A 33 11.93 -1.24 -1.84
C LEU A 33 11.11 -0.08 -2.41
N ILE A 34 11.70 1.12 -2.50
CA ILE A 34 11.04 2.27 -3.13
C ILE A 34 10.71 1.97 -4.59
N ASN A 35 11.65 1.38 -5.33
CA ASN A 35 11.41 1.00 -6.73
C ASN A 35 10.33 -0.08 -6.83
N MET A 36 10.33 -1.07 -5.94
CA MET A 36 9.29 -2.10 -5.89
C MET A 36 7.90 -1.51 -5.62
N LEU A 37 7.78 -0.65 -4.61
CA LEU A 37 6.54 0.07 -4.30
C LEU A 37 6.07 0.97 -5.44
N THR A 38 7.01 1.54 -6.21
CA THR A 38 6.70 2.34 -7.41
C THR A 38 6.15 1.45 -8.52
N MET A 39 6.80 0.30 -8.81
CA MET A 39 6.32 -0.66 -9.81
C MET A 39 4.95 -1.22 -9.43
N LEU A 40 4.75 -1.63 -8.17
CA LEU A 40 3.46 -2.11 -7.68
C LEU A 40 2.34 -1.06 -7.86
N ALA A 41 2.64 0.23 -7.64
CA ALA A 41 1.67 1.30 -7.84
C ALA A 41 1.35 1.53 -9.31
N GLU A 42 2.35 1.41 -10.19
CA GLU A 42 2.17 1.53 -11.64
C GLU A 42 1.32 0.37 -12.21
N GLU A 43 1.60 -0.87 -11.79
CA GLU A 43 0.85 -2.06 -12.20
C GLU A 43 -0.60 -2.05 -11.68
N ASN A 44 -0.83 -1.46 -10.50
CA ASN A 44 -2.13 -1.39 -9.84
C ASN A 44 -2.76 0.00 -9.91
N ILE A 45 -2.57 0.73 -11.02
CA ILE A 45 -3.07 2.11 -11.17
C ILE A 45 -4.60 2.23 -11.01
N ASN A 46 -5.36 1.18 -11.35
CA ASN A 46 -6.82 1.12 -11.15
C ASN A 46 -7.22 1.13 -9.66
N TYR A 47 -6.26 0.81 -8.78
CA TYR A 47 -6.40 0.78 -7.34
C TYR A 47 -5.61 1.91 -6.67
N ALA A 48 -5.22 2.95 -7.41
CA ALA A 48 -4.44 4.08 -6.89
C ALA A 48 -5.09 4.72 -5.65
N HIS A 49 -6.43 4.80 -5.58
CA HIS A 49 -7.15 5.31 -4.42
C HIS A 49 -6.90 4.47 -3.15
N ILE A 50 -6.73 3.15 -3.28
CA ILE A 50 -6.38 2.26 -2.17
C ILE A 50 -4.96 2.51 -1.72
N ILE A 51 -4.03 2.52 -2.69
CA ILE A 51 -2.59 2.67 -2.44
C ILE A 51 -2.31 3.98 -1.71
N VAL A 52 -2.92 5.09 -2.15
CA VAL A 52 -2.79 6.40 -1.48
C VAL A 52 -3.29 6.31 -0.04
N LYS A 53 -4.47 5.75 0.19
CA LYS A 53 -5.01 5.60 1.56
C LYS A 53 -4.11 4.76 2.47
N VAL A 54 -3.51 3.71 1.93
CA VAL A 54 -2.59 2.84 2.68
C VAL A 54 -1.33 3.61 3.07
N VAL A 55 -0.77 4.39 2.15
CA VAL A 55 0.40 5.26 2.42
C VAL A 55 0.06 6.32 3.46
N GLU A 56 -1.07 7.03 3.30
CA GLU A 56 -1.53 8.03 4.28
C GLU A 56 -1.74 7.42 5.66
N TYR A 57 -2.39 6.25 5.72
CA TYR A 57 -2.58 5.51 6.96
C TYR A 57 -1.25 5.17 7.61
N TYR A 58 -0.30 4.61 6.84
CA TYR A 58 1.01 4.26 7.38
C TYR A 58 1.72 5.48 7.95
N ILE A 59 1.81 6.58 7.18
CA ILE A 59 2.44 7.83 7.63
C ILE A 59 1.77 8.38 8.89
N SER A 60 0.43 8.27 9.02
CA SER A 60 -0.29 8.69 10.22
C SER A 60 -0.01 7.83 11.45
N GLN A 61 0.55 6.62 11.29
CA GLN A 61 0.91 5.72 12.38
C GLN A 61 2.39 5.84 12.78
N VAL A 62 3.24 6.46 11.94
CA VAL A 62 4.65 6.73 12.22
C VAL A 62 4.80 8.04 12.99
#